data_AF-A0A7H1Q3H0-F1
#
_entry.id   AF-A0A7H1Q3H0-F1
#
_cell.length_a   1.000
_cell.length_b   1.000
_cell.length_c   1.000
_cell.angle_alpha   90.00
_cell.angle_beta   90.00
_cell.angle_gamma   90.00
#
_symmetry.space_group_name_H-M   'P 1'
#
loop_
_entity.id
_entity.type
_entity.pdbx_description
1 polymer ?
#
loop_
_entity_poly.entity_id
_entity_poly.type
_entity_poly.pdbx_seq_one_letter_code
_entity_poly.pdbx_strand_id
1 'polypeptide(L)'
;MAGCESRAERWERAARLLKAEHNISNCEAARRLGLYKDFVRQVRADLGMPVYRQNTWTQAKFDATTMPVAGGHRLWLGRWEDGRKPMAGKVAARRLSYRLQHGREPVGRVEGTCTRGRCVAGEHLEDDVLRAAQPGRLTLHGMDLVAIRTALRDEPPYPSLGRHEQRMAFRLADPVLGVVREEIPVVELARRLGCVDKTVRRWRDEGVPV
;
A
#
# COMPACT_ATOMS: atom_id res chain seq x y z
N MET A 1 32.27 -48.49 -21.27
CA MET A 1 32.96 -47.63 -20.28
C MET A 1 32.47 -46.22 -20.47
N ALA A 2 31.57 -45.72 -19.62
CA ALA A 2 31.15 -44.32 -19.69
C ALA A 2 32.33 -43.44 -19.27
N GLY A 3 32.87 -42.64 -20.19
CA GLY A 3 34.00 -41.76 -19.93
C GLY A 3 33.69 -40.81 -18.78
N CYS A 4 34.59 -40.72 -17.81
CA CYS A 4 34.48 -39.76 -16.73
C CYS A 4 34.66 -38.35 -17.31
N GLU A 5 33.56 -37.63 -17.45
CA GLU A 5 33.57 -36.26 -17.97
C GLU A 5 34.49 -35.39 -17.10
N SER A 6 35.45 -34.74 -17.76
CA SER A 6 36.38 -33.83 -17.09
C SER A 6 35.64 -32.63 -16.49
N ARG A 7 36.31 -31.93 -15.58
CA ARG A 7 35.73 -30.71 -15.00
C ARG A 7 35.56 -29.61 -16.05
N ALA A 8 36.46 -29.53 -17.03
CA ALA A 8 36.43 -28.55 -18.10
C ALA A 8 35.22 -28.78 -19.03
N GLU A 9 34.97 -30.02 -19.45
CA GLU A 9 33.81 -30.38 -20.29
C GLU A 9 32.48 -30.05 -19.59
N ARG A 10 32.37 -30.36 -18.29
CA ARG A 10 31.19 -29.98 -17.47
C ARG A 10 31.00 -28.47 -17.39
N TRP A 11 32.10 -27.72 -17.25
CA TRP A 11 32.07 -26.26 -17.22
C TRP A 11 31.60 -25.69 -18.56
N GLU A 12 32.14 -26.17 -19.68
CA GLU A 12 31.75 -25.72 -21.02
C GLU A 12 30.28 -26.01 -21.33
N ARG A 13 29.80 -27.20 -20.95
CA ARG A 13 28.38 -27.57 -21.14
C ARG A 13 27.46 -26.68 -20.33
N ALA A 14 27.81 -26.39 -19.07
CA ALA A 14 27.07 -25.45 -18.25
C ALA A 14 27.11 -24.02 -18.81
N ALA A 15 28.28 -23.56 -19.26
CA ALA A 15 28.47 -22.24 -19.83
C ALA A 15 27.66 -22.06 -21.12
N ARG A 16 27.63 -23.08 -21.99
CA ARG A 16 26.84 -23.08 -23.24
C ARG A 16 25.35 -22.94 -22.95
N LEU A 17 24.82 -23.70 -21.99
CA LEU A 17 23.41 -23.61 -21.60
C LEU A 17 23.06 -22.24 -21.00
N LEU A 18 23.90 -21.74 -20.09
CA LEU A 18 23.69 -20.44 -19.44
C LEU A 18 23.72 -19.28 -20.44
N LYS A 19 24.59 -19.32 -21.45
CA LYS A 19 24.65 -18.32 -22.53
C LYS A 19 23.46 -18.41 -23.48
N ALA A 20 22.96 -19.62 -23.76
CA ALA A 20 21.80 -19.80 -24.64
C ALA A 20 20.48 -19.37 -23.97
N GLU A 21 20.32 -19.62 -22.66
CA GLU A 21 19.10 -19.30 -21.91
C GLU A 21 19.37 -18.31 -20.78
N HIS A 22 19.36 -17.01 -21.07
CA HIS A 22 19.69 -15.95 -20.11
C HIS A 22 18.84 -15.95 -18.82
N ASN A 23 17.63 -16.53 -18.85
CA ASN A 23 16.69 -16.56 -17.70
C ASN A 23 16.50 -17.96 -17.08
N ILE A 24 17.41 -18.91 -17.32
CA ILE A 24 17.36 -20.21 -16.65
C ILE A 24 17.85 -20.12 -15.20
N SER A 25 17.17 -20.81 -14.27
CA SER A 25 17.61 -20.87 -12.88
C SER A 25 18.79 -21.82 -12.68
N ASN A 26 19.62 -21.60 -11.66
CA ASN A 26 20.74 -22.52 -11.34
C ASN A 26 20.24 -23.94 -11.02
N CYS A 27 19.09 -24.06 -10.35
CA CYS A 27 18.50 -25.37 -10.05
C CYS A 27 18.01 -26.07 -11.32
N GLU A 28 17.39 -25.32 -12.23
CA GLU A 28 16.86 -25.88 -13.48
C GLU A 28 18.01 -26.28 -14.43
N ALA A 29 19.02 -25.44 -14.58
CA ALA A 29 20.22 -25.77 -15.34
C ALA A 29 20.95 -26.99 -14.73
N ALA A 30 21.08 -27.07 -13.40
CA ALA A 30 21.64 -28.22 -12.71
C ALA A 30 20.85 -29.51 -12.98
N ARG A 31 19.52 -29.43 -12.89
CA ARG A 31 18.61 -30.56 -13.16
C ARG A 31 18.72 -31.05 -14.60
N ARG A 32 18.77 -30.14 -15.59
CA ARG A 32 18.89 -30.49 -17.02
C ARG A 32 20.24 -31.12 -17.36
N LEU A 33 21.31 -30.66 -16.71
CA LEU A 33 22.67 -31.09 -17.01
C LEU A 33 23.18 -32.23 -16.11
N GLY A 34 22.39 -32.67 -15.12
CA GLY A 34 22.83 -33.64 -14.12
C GLY A 34 23.99 -33.13 -13.25
N LEU A 35 24.07 -31.82 -13.03
CA LEU A 35 25.15 -31.16 -12.29
C LEU A 35 24.66 -30.70 -10.90
N TYR A 36 25.60 -30.38 -10.02
CA TYR A 36 25.27 -29.75 -8.74
C TYR A 36 24.94 -28.26 -8.92
N LYS A 37 23.96 -27.77 -8.16
CA LYS A 37 23.53 -26.35 -8.17
C LYS A 37 24.70 -25.38 -7.95
N ASP A 38 25.59 -25.72 -7.03
CA ASP A 38 26.73 -24.85 -6.67
C ASP A 38 27.79 -24.82 -7.76
N PHE A 39 27.94 -25.90 -8.55
CA PHE A 39 28.78 -25.90 -9.73
C PHE A 39 28.25 -24.93 -10.79
N VAL A 40 26.94 -24.97 -11.07
CA VAL A 40 26.30 -24.02 -12.00
C VAL A 40 26.40 -22.58 -11.50
N ARG A 41 26.28 -22.37 -10.18
CA ARG A 41 26.48 -21.05 -9.55
C ARG A 41 27.90 -20.53 -9.80
N GLN A 42 28.91 -21.39 -9.66
CA GLN A 42 30.30 -21.02 -9.93
C GLN A 42 30.50 -20.65 -11.40
N VAL A 43 30.04 -21.49 -12.33
CA VAL A 43 30.14 -21.22 -13.77
C VAL A 43 29.49 -19.88 -14.14
N ARG A 44 28.33 -19.57 -13.54
CA ARG A 44 27.64 -18.29 -13.74
C ARG A 44 28.48 -17.09 -13.25
N ALA A 45 29.16 -17.25 -12.11
CA ALA A 45 30.06 -16.22 -11.57
C ALA A 45 31.31 -16.05 -12.45
N ASP A 46 31.91 -17.16 -12.91
CA ASP A 46 33.07 -17.15 -13.81
C ASP A 46 32.77 -16.42 -15.13
N LEU A 47 31.53 -16.53 -15.61
CA LEU A 47 31.04 -15.83 -16.80
C LEU A 47 30.67 -14.36 -16.57
N GLY A 48 30.79 -13.84 -15.35
CA GLY A 48 30.35 -12.49 -14.98
C GLY A 48 28.85 -12.26 -15.12
N MET A 49 28.04 -13.33 -15.18
CA MET A 49 26.60 -13.22 -15.33
C MET A 49 25.94 -12.83 -14.01
N PRO A 50 24.88 -11.99 -14.04
CA PRO A 50 24.17 -11.64 -12.83
C PRO A 50 23.58 -12.88 -12.16
N VAL A 51 23.59 -12.88 -10.83
CA VAL A 51 22.97 -13.92 -10.02
C VAL A 51 21.51 -14.06 -10.46
N TYR A 52 21.12 -15.28 -10.81
CA TYR A 52 19.73 -15.57 -11.15
C TYR A 52 18.83 -15.19 -9.97
N ARG A 53 18.02 -14.14 -10.14
CA ARG A 53 17.00 -13.75 -9.17
C ARG A 53 15.70 -14.43 -9.58
N GLN A 54 15.21 -15.34 -8.74
CA GLN A 54 13.99 -16.08 -9.00
C GLN A 54 12.82 -15.10 -9.14
N ASN A 55 12.24 -15.07 -10.35
CA ASN A 55 11.00 -14.39 -10.73
C ASN A 55 10.66 -13.16 -9.88
N THR A 56 11.23 -12.01 -10.25
CA THR A 56 10.59 -10.74 -9.97
C THR A 56 9.15 -10.85 -10.44
N TRP A 57 8.19 -10.61 -9.55
CA TRP A 57 6.78 -10.63 -9.94
C TRP A 57 6.57 -9.62 -11.06
N THR A 58 6.12 -10.11 -12.21
CA THR A 58 5.76 -9.29 -13.37
C THR A 58 4.27 -8.93 -13.32
N GLN A 59 3.88 -7.91 -14.09
CA GLN A 59 2.48 -7.54 -14.27
C GLN A 59 1.64 -8.73 -14.74
N ALA A 60 2.10 -9.45 -15.77
CA ALA A 60 1.40 -10.63 -16.30
C ALA A 60 1.17 -11.73 -15.24
N LYS A 61 2.15 -11.97 -14.35
CA LYS A 61 1.99 -12.94 -13.27
C LYS A 61 1.00 -12.47 -12.21
N PHE A 62 1.00 -11.17 -11.91
CA PHE A 62 0.02 -10.56 -11.01
C PHE A 62 -1.39 -10.63 -11.60
N ASP A 63 -1.55 -10.34 -12.90
CA ASP A 63 -2.81 -10.45 -13.64
C ASP A 63 -3.33 -11.89 -13.61
N ALA A 64 -2.49 -12.88 -13.89
CA ALA A 64 -2.88 -14.29 -13.82
C ALA A 64 -3.26 -14.77 -12.40
N THR A 65 -2.83 -14.06 -11.35
CA THR A 65 -3.10 -14.40 -9.94
C THR A 65 -4.19 -13.51 -9.32
N THR A 66 -4.85 -12.68 -10.13
CA THR A 66 -5.93 -11.79 -9.67
C THR A 66 -7.14 -11.86 -10.59
N MET A 67 -8.30 -11.53 -10.03
CA MET A 67 -9.55 -11.42 -10.79
C MET A 67 -9.99 -9.96 -10.81
N PRO A 68 -10.15 -9.33 -11.99
CA PRO A 68 -10.76 -8.01 -12.09
C PRO A 68 -12.23 -8.08 -11.67
N VAL A 69 -12.70 -7.02 -11.02
CA VAL A 69 -14.08 -6.85 -10.56
C VAL A 69 -14.52 -5.43 -10.90
N ALA A 70 -15.83 -5.20 -11.03
CA ALA A 70 -16.42 -3.89 -11.31
C ALA A 70 -15.82 -2.78 -10.44
N GLY A 71 -15.65 -1.58 -11.01
CA GLY A 71 -15.10 -0.42 -10.30
C GLY A 71 -13.58 -0.42 -10.15
N GLY A 72 -12.83 -1.04 -11.07
CA GLY A 72 -11.36 -1.08 -11.02
C GLY A 72 -10.78 -1.98 -9.92
N HIS A 73 -11.63 -2.72 -9.21
CA HIS A 73 -11.20 -3.59 -8.13
C HIS A 73 -10.51 -4.86 -8.65
N ARG A 74 -9.64 -5.41 -7.81
CA ARG A 74 -9.03 -6.73 -8.04
C ARG A 74 -9.06 -7.57 -6.79
N LEU A 75 -9.44 -8.83 -6.94
CA LEU A 75 -9.40 -9.84 -5.89
C LEU A 75 -8.19 -10.76 -6.06
N TRP A 76 -7.58 -11.13 -4.95
CA TRP A 76 -6.43 -12.03 -4.93
C TRP A 76 -6.89 -13.49 -4.98
N LEU A 77 -6.46 -14.22 -6.00
CA LEU A 77 -6.74 -15.65 -6.17
C LEU A 77 -5.63 -16.56 -5.61
N GLY A 78 -4.49 -15.99 -5.23
CA GLY A 78 -3.33 -16.73 -4.75
C GLY A 78 -3.39 -17.11 -3.26
N ARG A 79 -2.21 -17.44 -2.72
CA ARG A 79 -2.03 -17.83 -1.31
C ARG A 79 -2.44 -16.72 -0.35
N TRP A 80 -3.04 -17.12 0.77
CA TRP A 80 -3.32 -16.27 1.93
C TRP A 80 -2.51 -16.74 3.15
N GLU A 81 -2.06 -15.80 3.98
CA GLU A 81 -1.49 -16.02 5.31
C GLU A 81 -2.59 -15.76 6.35
N ASP A 82 -2.81 -16.74 7.23
CA ASP A 82 -3.84 -16.79 8.28
C ASP A 82 -5.26 -16.42 7.79
N GLY A 83 -5.56 -16.70 6.51
CA GLY A 83 -6.83 -16.36 5.86
C GLY A 83 -7.11 -14.87 5.70
N ARG A 84 -6.19 -13.98 6.10
CA ARG A 84 -6.41 -12.52 6.17
C ARG A 84 -5.48 -11.72 5.28
N LYS A 85 -4.25 -12.19 5.07
CA LYS A 85 -3.22 -11.42 4.37
C LYS A 85 -2.88 -12.08 3.02
N PRO A 86 -3.14 -11.43 1.88
CA PRO A 86 -2.83 -12.01 0.58
C PRO A 86 -1.31 -11.99 0.35
N MET A 87 -0.74 -13.11 -0.08
CA MET A 87 0.72 -13.30 -0.19
C MET A 87 1.15 -13.67 -1.61
N ALA A 88 2.10 -12.91 -2.12
CA ALA A 88 2.76 -13.10 -3.40
C ALA A 88 4.18 -13.66 -3.18
N GLY A 89 4.28 -14.95 -2.88
CA GLY A 89 5.52 -15.56 -2.43
C GLY A 89 5.86 -15.15 -0.99
N LYS A 90 7.00 -14.46 -0.79
CA LYS A 90 7.43 -13.96 0.52
C LYS A 90 6.96 -12.52 0.83
N VAL A 91 6.34 -11.84 -0.13
CA VAL A 91 5.86 -10.46 0.05
C VAL A 91 4.34 -10.40 0.07
N ALA A 92 3.77 -9.42 0.76
CA ALA A 92 2.32 -9.18 0.71
C ALA A 92 1.89 -8.77 -0.70
N ALA A 93 0.80 -9.34 -1.21
CA ALA A 93 0.28 -9.06 -2.55
C ALA A 93 -0.07 -7.58 -2.74
N ARG A 94 -0.53 -6.89 -1.68
CA ARG A 94 -0.76 -5.44 -1.71
C ARG A 94 0.52 -4.64 -1.93
N ARG A 95 1.62 -4.96 -1.21
CA ARG A 95 2.92 -4.33 -1.44
C ARG A 95 3.43 -4.58 -2.85
N LEU A 96 3.24 -5.80 -3.36
CA LEU A 96 3.57 -6.11 -4.74
C LEU A 96 2.77 -5.23 -5.72
N SER A 97 1.45 -5.25 -5.61
CA SER A 97 0.55 -4.49 -6.49
C SER A 97 0.85 -2.99 -6.49
N TYR A 98 1.12 -2.44 -5.30
CA TYR A 98 1.56 -1.05 -5.16
C TYR A 98 2.82 -0.75 -5.97
N ARG A 99 3.85 -1.61 -5.90
CA ARG A 99 5.08 -1.42 -6.67
C ARG A 99 4.86 -1.48 -8.17
N LEU A 100 4.02 -2.42 -8.61
CA LEU A 100 3.68 -2.56 -10.03
C LEU A 100 2.96 -1.31 -10.55
N GLN A 101 2.07 -0.73 -9.75
CA GLN A 101 1.34 0.49 -10.11
C GLN A 101 2.19 1.76 -10.05
N HIS A 102 2.92 1.96 -8.95
CA HIS A 102 3.60 3.24 -8.67
C HIS A 102 5.07 3.25 -9.07
N GLY A 103 5.62 2.12 -9.53
CA GLY A 103 7.03 2.01 -9.96
C GLY A 103 8.05 2.19 -8.83
N ARG A 104 7.63 2.19 -7.56
CA ARG A 104 8.50 2.38 -6.38
C ARG A 104 8.12 1.48 -5.22
N GLU A 105 9.06 1.25 -4.31
CA GLU A 105 8.78 0.59 -3.04
C GLU A 105 7.88 1.47 -2.14
N PRO A 106 6.86 0.90 -1.47
CA PRO A 106 6.03 1.65 -0.55
C PRO A 106 6.78 1.96 0.75
N VAL A 107 6.63 3.19 1.22
CA VAL A 107 7.15 3.65 2.50
C VAL A 107 6.13 3.32 3.58
N GLY A 108 6.55 2.51 4.55
CA GLY A 108 5.69 2.12 5.67
C GLY A 108 4.53 1.18 5.28
N ARG A 109 3.34 1.43 5.82
CA ARG A 109 2.15 0.57 5.62
C ARG A 109 1.47 0.85 4.29
N VAL A 110 1.01 -0.23 3.64
CA VAL A 110 0.18 -0.15 2.42
C VAL A 110 -1.26 -0.48 2.79
N GLU A 111 -2.13 0.51 2.65
CA GLU A 111 -3.54 0.41 2.98
C GLU A 111 -4.44 0.65 1.77
N GLY A 112 -5.66 0.12 1.83
CA GLY A 112 -6.65 0.32 0.79
C GLY A 112 -7.37 1.64 0.97
N THR A 113 -7.55 2.39 -0.11
CA THR A 113 -8.36 3.62 -0.15
C THR A 113 -9.83 3.34 -0.45
N CYS A 114 -10.14 2.16 -0.98
CA CYS A 114 -11.49 1.79 -1.35
C CYS A 114 -12.22 1.02 -0.23
N THR A 115 -13.56 1.05 -0.26
CA THR A 115 -14.42 0.34 0.70
C THR A 115 -14.53 -1.16 0.44
N ARG A 116 -14.09 -1.67 -0.72
CA ARG A 116 -14.18 -3.09 -1.06
C ARG A 116 -13.19 -3.93 -0.24
N GLY A 117 -13.75 -4.82 0.58
CA GLY A 117 -12.98 -5.80 1.32
C GLY A 117 -12.07 -6.64 0.42
N ARG A 118 -10.85 -6.92 0.89
CA ARG A 118 -9.86 -7.78 0.21
C ARG A 118 -9.38 -7.28 -1.17
N CYS A 119 -9.64 -6.01 -1.51
CA CYS A 119 -9.07 -5.41 -2.72
C CYS A 119 -7.52 -5.42 -2.68
N VAL A 120 -6.92 -5.75 -3.82
CA VAL A 120 -5.48 -5.69 -4.07
C VAL A 120 -5.12 -4.86 -5.31
N ALA A 121 -6.06 -4.12 -5.89
CA ALA A 121 -5.79 -3.25 -7.05
C ALA A 121 -4.83 -2.13 -6.67
N GLY A 122 -3.74 -1.94 -7.42
CA GLY A 122 -2.67 -1.00 -7.08
C GLY A 122 -3.16 0.45 -6.99
N GLU A 123 -4.07 0.86 -7.87
CA GLU A 123 -4.70 2.19 -7.88
C GLU A 123 -5.50 2.50 -6.61
N HIS A 124 -5.95 1.46 -5.89
CA HIS A 124 -6.69 1.59 -4.63
C HIS A 124 -5.79 1.40 -3.41
N LEU A 125 -4.47 1.50 -3.56
CA LEU A 125 -3.51 1.33 -2.48
C LEU A 125 -2.69 2.60 -2.26
N GLU A 126 -2.51 2.96 -1.00
CA GLU A 126 -1.66 4.07 -0.58
C GLU A 126 -0.64 3.62 0.45
N ASP A 127 0.57 4.17 0.34
CA ASP A 127 1.59 4.05 1.38
C ASP A 127 1.49 5.20 2.39
N ASP A 128 2.34 5.21 3.43
CA ASP A 128 2.24 6.23 4.48
C ASP A 128 2.53 7.65 3.95
N VAL A 129 3.36 7.79 2.91
CA VAL A 129 3.69 9.09 2.30
C VAL A 129 2.53 9.64 1.49
N LEU A 130 1.95 8.86 0.57
CA LEU A 130 0.78 9.32 -0.20
C LEU A 130 -0.38 9.68 0.72
N ARG A 131 -0.53 8.89 1.78
CA ARG A 131 -1.51 9.12 2.82
C ARG A 131 -1.24 10.43 3.57
N ALA A 132 -0.01 10.69 4.00
CA ALA A 132 0.35 11.95 4.65
C ALA A 132 0.27 13.17 3.73
N ALA A 133 0.47 12.98 2.42
CA ALA A 133 0.46 14.05 1.42
C ALA A 133 -0.96 14.49 1.01
N GLN A 134 -2.01 13.76 1.37
CA GLN A 134 -3.38 14.21 1.13
C GLN A 134 -3.67 15.47 1.97
N PRO A 135 -3.96 16.62 1.34
CA PRO A 135 -4.45 17.80 2.05
C PRO A 135 -5.74 17.42 2.78
N GLY A 136 -5.81 17.65 4.09
CA GLY A 136 -6.88 17.08 4.94
C GLY A 136 -6.46 15.87 5.81
N ARG A 137 -5.16 15.71 6.09
CA ARG A 137 -4.69 14.53 6.85
C ARG A 137 -3.65 14.80 7.94
N LEU A 138 -3.65 15.99 8.53
CA LEU A 138 -3.18 16.13 9.91
C LEU A 138 -4.20 15.43 10.78
N THR A 139 -4.09 14.11 10.94
CA THR A 139 -5.07 13.34 11.70
C THR A 139 -4.64 13.14 13.14
N LEU A 140 -5.48 13.54 14.11
CA LEU A 140 -5.34 13.15 15.51
C LEU A 140 -6.44 12.14 15.84
N HIS A 141 -6.06 10.92 16.26
CA HIS A 141 -6.99 9.82 16.51
C HIS A 141 -7.97 9.53 15.34
N GLY A 142 -7.52 9.75 14.10
CA GLY A 142 -8.32 9.53 12.90
C GLY A 142 -9.26 10.68 12.50
N MET A 143 -9.22 11.82 13.21
CA MET A 143 -9.97 13.04 12.85
C MET A 143 -9.12 13.98 12.01
N ASP A 144 -9.64 14.54 10.93
CA ASP A 144 -8.95 15.52 10.08
C ASP A 144 -8.88 16.91 10.76
N LEU A 145 -7.72 17.23 11.34
CA LEU A 145 -7.48 18.53 11.98
C LEU A 145 -7.44 19.70 10.99
N VAL A 146 -7.13 19.45 9.72
CA VAL A 146 -7.15 20.50 8.69
C VAL A 146 -8.59 20.84 8.37
N ALA A 147 -9.47 19.85 8.16
CA ALA A 147 -10.89 20.10 7.98
C ALA A 147 -11.52 20.80 9.20
N ILE A 148 -11.18 20.36 10.43
CA ILE A 148 -11.64 21.04 11.65
C ILE A 148 -11.18 22.50 11.68
N ARG A 149 -9.90 22.77 11.40
CA ARG A 149 -9.36 24.13 11.40
C ARG A 149 -9.99 24.99 10.31
N THR A 150 -10.15 24.46 9.11
CA THR A 150 -10.76 25.14 7.97
C THR A 150 -12.22 25.48 8.25
N ALA A 151 -12.98 24.54 8.82
CA ALA A 151 -14.36 24.81 9.24
C ALA A 151 -14.46 25.96 10.26
N LEU A 152 -13.47 26.11 11.15
CA LEU A 152 -13.49 27.16 12.17
C LEU A 152 -12.96 28.52 11.70
N ARG A 153 -12.05 28.57 10.71
CA ARG A 153 -11.32 29.78 10.35
C ARG A 153 -11.63 30.36 8.97
N ASP A 154 -11.98 29.51 8.01
CA ASP A 154 -12.08 29.91 6.61
C ASP A 154 -13.51 30.31 6.23
N GLU A 155 -13.69 30.82 5.01
CA GLU A 155 -14.99 31.17 4.43
C GLU A 155 -15.63 29.96 3.72
N PRO A 156 -16.96 29.96 3.46
CA PRO A 156 -17.63 28.87 2.76
C PRO A 156 -17.03 28.60 1.36
N PRO A 157 -17.09 27.36 0.84
CA PRO A 157 -17.80 26.21 1.40
C PRO A 157 -16.99 25.48 2.49
N TYR A 158 -17.67 25.11 3.57
CA TYR A 158 -17.07 24.38 4.67
C TYR A 158 -16.87 22.89 4.33
N PRO A 159 -15.79 22.25 4.82
CA PRO A 159 -15.59 20.83 4.62
C PRO A 159 -16.65 20.01 5.36
N SER A 160 -17.00 18.84 4.83
CA SER A 160 -17.90 17.91 5.51
C SER A 160 -17.19 17.26 6.69
N LEU A 161 -17.65 17.54 7.91
CA LEU A 161 -17.10 16.94 9.13
C LEU A 161 -17.91 15.72 9.57
N GLY A 162 -17.21 14.63 9.92
CA GLY A 162 -17.80 13.50 10.63
C GLY A 162 -18.16 13.84 12.08
N ARG A 163 -18.94 12.99 12.74
CA ARG A 163 -19.47 13.26 14.10
C ARG A 163 -18.38 13.55 15.14
N HIS A 164 -17.25 12.84 15.09
CA HIS A 164 -16.13 13.06 16.01
C HIS A 164 -15.42 14.40 15.74
N GLU A 165 -15.27 14.75 14.47
CA GLU A 165 -14.69 16.04 14.04
C GLU A 165 -15.59 17.20 14.41
N GLN A 166 -16.92 17.08 14.24
CA GLN A 166 -17.89 18.09 14.67
C GLN A 166 -17.79 18.38 16.17
N ARG A 167 -17.70 17.32 17.00
CA ARG A 167 -17.54 17.44 18.46
C ARG A 167 -16.22 18.10 18.83
N MET A 168 -15.12 17.72 18.18
CA MET A 168 -13.81 18.32 18.40
C MET A 168 -13.80 19.80 17.99
N ALA A 169 -14.31 20.11 16.80
CA ALA A 169 -14.43 21.46 16.29
C ALA A 169 -15.30 22.34 17.19
N PHE A 170 -16.40 21.83 17.74
CA PHE A 170 -17.18 22.57 18.74
C PHE A 170 -16.37 22.90 19.99
N ARG A 171 -15.60 21.95 20.54
CA ARG A 171 -14.74 22.22 21.70
C ARG A 171 -13.72 23.32 21.38
N LEU A 172 -13.09 23.23 20.21
CA LEU A 172 -12.11 24.21 19.74
C LEU A 172 -12.73 25.56 19.36
N ALA A 173 -14.05 25.64 19.14
CA ALA A 173 -14.74 26.90 18.87
C ALA A 173 -14.87 27.77 20.12
N ASP A 174 -14.58 27.24 21.31
CA ASP A 174 -14.51 28.00 22.55
C ASP A 174 -13.35 29.03 22.47
N PRO A 175 -13.63 30.33 22.59
CA PRO A 175 -12.59 31.38 22.57
C PRO A 175 -11.50 31.17 23.61
N VAL A 176 -11.79 30.49 24.74
CA VAL A 176 -10.82 30.19 25.80
C VAL A 176 -9.68 29.29 25.29
N LEU A 177 -9.94 28.44 24.30
CA LEU A 177 -8.93 27.57 23.69
C LEU A 177 -8.12 28.26 22.58
N GLY A 178 -8.42 29.51 22.24
CA GLY A 178 -7.61 30.37 21.37
C GLY A 178 -7.59 29.99 19.88
N VAL A 179 -8.41 29.04 19.43
CA VAL A 179 -8.49 28.67 18.00
C VAL A 179 -9.33 29.68 17.22
N VAL A 180 -10.36 30.23 17.86
CA VAL A 180 -11.21 31.32 17.37
C VAL A 180 -11.03 32.54 18.28
N ARG A 181 -11.07 33.76 17.73
CA ARG A 181 -10.85 35.01 18.48
C ARG A 181 -12.09 35.52 19.21
N GLU A 182 -13.27 35.22 18.68
CA GLU A 182 -14.56 35.73 19.14
C GLU A 182 -15.58 34.59 19.18
N GLU A 183 -16.64 34.75 19.98
CA GLU A 183 -17.70 33.75 20.06
C GLU A 183 -18.47 33.67 18.73
N ILE A 184 -18.49 32.48 18.12
CA ILE A 184 -19.25 32.24 16.89
C ILE A 184 -20.74 32.10 17.25
N PRO A 185 -21.67 32.81 16.59
CA PRO A 185 -23.09 32.62 16.79
C PRO A 185 -23.53 31.18 16.52
N VAL A 186 -24.50 30.67 17.30
CA VAL A 186 -24.98 29.27 17.21
C VAL A 186 -25.30 28.82 15.78
N VAL A 187 -26.04 29.65 15.04
CA VAL A 187 -26.47 29.34 13.67
C VAL A 187 -25.27 29.24 12.73
N GLU A 188 -24.29 30.13 12.89
CA GLU A 188 -23.09 30.15 12.07
C GLU A 188 -22.17 28.97 12.39
N LEU A 189 -22.02 28.64 13.68
CA LEU A 189 -21.27 27.46 14.10
C LEU A 189 -21.92 26.18 13.57
N ALA A 190 -23.25 26.07 13.63
CA ALA A 190 -23.98 24.93 13.07
C ALA A 190 -23.73 24.78 11.57
N ARG A 191 -23.74 25.90 10.82
CA ARG A 191 -23.42 25.93 9.38
C ARG A 191 -21.99 25.46 9.10
N ARG A 192 -21.01 25.95 9.86
CA ARG A 192 -19.58 25.55 9.76
C ARG A 192 -19.35 24.08 10.01
N LEU A 193 -20.04 23.52 11.01
CA LEU A 193 -19.89 22.12 11.41
C LEU A 193 -20.71 21.16 10.55
N GLY A 194 -21.61 21.66 9.71
CA GLY A 194 -22.54 20.84 8.94
C GLY A 194 -23.54 20.08 9.82
N CYS A 195 -24.03 20.70 10.89
CA CYS A 195 -25.04 20.13 11.78
C CYS A 195 -26.21 21.11 12.03
N VAL A 196 -27.26 20.64 12.70
CA VAL A 196 -28.42 21.49 13.04
C VAL A 196 -28.14 22.36 14.26
N ASP A 197 -28.67 23.58 14.28
CA ASP A 197 -28.53 24.56 15.36
C ASP A 197 -28.93 24.02 16.75
N LYS A 198 -29.99 23.20 16.81
CA LYS A 198 -30.42 22.48 18.02
C LYS A 198 -29.31 21.61 18.63
N THR A 199 -28.44 21.04 17.82
CA THR A 199 -27.31 20.23 18.30
C THR A 199 -26.27 21.09 19.00
N VAL A 200 -25.95 22.25 18.41
CA VAL A 200 -24.99 23.21 18.98
C VAL A 200 -25.53 23.80 20.29
N ARG A 201 -26.83 24.15 20.35
CA ARG A 201 -27.48 24.60 21.60
C ARG A 201 -27.36 23.56 22.70
N ARG A 202 -27.75 22.32 22.41
CA ARG A 202 -27.63 21.21 23.35
C ARG A 202 -26.19 21.01 23.84
N TRP A 203 -25.18 21.11 22.97
CA TRP A 203 -23.78 20.99 23.39
C TRP A 203 -23.30 22.14 24.27
N ARG A 204 -23.87 23.34 24.13
CA ARG A 204 -23.59 24.46 25.05
C ARG A 204 -24.26 24.26 26.41
N ASP A 205 -25.49 23.76 26.42
CA ASP A 205 -26.30 23.63 27.65
C ASP A 205 -25.91 22.39 28.47
N GLU A 206 -25.71 21.25 27.81
CA GLU A 206 -25.51 19.93 28.44
C GLU A 206 -24.06 19.42 28.30
N GLY A 207 -23.23 20.09 27.51
CA GLY A 207 -21.88 19.64 27.16
C GLY A 207 -21.84 18.70 25.95
N VAL A 208 -20.62 18.45 25.45
CA VAL A 208 -20.39 17.56 24.31
C VAL A 208 -20.26 16.12 24.80
N PRO A 209 -21.08 15.18 24.31
CA PRO A 209 -20.94 13.76 24.66
C PRO A 209 -19.53 13.26 24.32
N VAL A 210 -18.98 12.44 25.23
CA VAL A 210 -17.67 11.79 25.04
C VAL A 210 -17.70 10.92 23.78
#